data_AF-A0A9P5HFJ6-F1
#
_entry.id   AF-A0A9P5HFJ6-F1
#
_cell.length_a   1.000
_cell.length_b   1.000
_cell.length_c   1.000
_cell.angle_alpha   90.00
_cell.angle_beta   90.00
_cell.angle_gamma   90.00
#
_symmetry.space_group_name_H-M   'P 1'
#
loop_
_entity.id
_entity.type
_entity.pdbx_description
1 polymer ?
#
loop_
_entity_poly.entity_id
_entity_poly.type
_entity_poly.pdbx_seq_one_letter_code
_entity_poly.pdbx_strand_id
1 'polypeptide(L)'
;MTEPIGPLITLEEHFVSADLLSELSDIYGEQLKHLPDVAARLTDLGPLRLADMDANRISVQVVSHAPGLGTRPPHLSRLVNDQLAQAVRANPNRFAGFAVLPMAEPIEAALELKRSIQELGFVGALVDAHVNGEHYDDRRFWPVFAAAAELDVPIYLHPTYPEKDQQASYEGNYEPGAARSLGSSGFGWHQDTGLGLLKLFAAGLFDEFPTLKLIIGHFGEMLPFMLERVGKLSVRWGKRDRAWDQVWNENIWITTSGVWSIAPMACILRNTRIDHILYSVDYPFEKNENGLKWMRELRDSGLLTREQLEMVAYRNAEQLLRLKEIDASGNFGKQVLAAVLDSARFNVTVLVHSESRPVDYPKQVRIATVDYKSHESLKDALRGVDAVVCILGKSTGIQHQFNLIDAAAAAGVKRFLPSEFGADLQNSEISTFPTYQIKVQVEAYLEKKARETGLTYTYLYTSLLLDVGLSLNAFMDFSTRTVSFFDGGDTKFYSTRIRTVSKAVVAVLSKYNATKNRAVRIQDFSITPRQLLELVQSLDKEHAWASTPVDTEKLVEEAKKELALGKFSPKAFAAYASRATFAPRFAEGYKDDNEVLGISEMTEEEIKELMKGRLQ
;
A
#
# COMPACT_ATOMS: atom_id res chain seq x y z
N MET A 1 -1.09 22.87 11.64
CA MET A 1 -1.46 21.45 11.82
C MET A 1 -0.37 20.63 11.16
N THR A 2 0.26 19.70 11.87
CA THR A 2 1.32 18.85 11.30
C THR A 2 0.71 17.92 10.26
N GLU A 3 1.39 17.75 9.12
CA GLU A 3 0.90 16.90 8.03
C GLU A 3 0.69 15.45 8.50
N PRO A 4 -0.36 14.77 8.01
CA PRO A 4 -0.64 13.39 8.39
C PRO A 4 0.48 12.46 7.91
N ILE A 5 0.94 11.60 8.81
CA ILE A 5 1.68 10.38 8.43
C ILE A 5 0.69 9.56 7.61
N GLY A 6 1.14 9.03 6.47
CA GLY A 6 0.31 8.30 5.51
C GLY A 6 -0.41 7.09 6.12
N PRO A 7 -1.12 6.27 5.32
CA PRO A 7 -1.62 5.00 5.82
C PRO A 7 -0.48 4.21 6.49
N LEU A 8 -0.75 3.52 7.60
CA LEU A 8 0.21 2.62 8.24
C LEU A 8 -0.16 1.18 7.93
N ILE A 9 0.83 0.38 7.54
CA ILE A 9 0.73 -1.09 7.46
C ILE A 9 1.69 -1.67 8.49
N THR A 10 1.23 -2.65 9.25
CA THR A 10 2.03 -3.32 10.29
C THR A 10 1.95 -4.84 10.09
N LEU A 11 2.99 -5.61 10.44
CA LEU A 11 3.14 -6.99 9.95
C LEU A 11 3.84 -8.00 10.89
N GLU A 12 3.88 -7.68 12.18
CA GLU A 12 4.19 -8.59 13.28
C GLU A 12 3.08 -8.41 14.31
N GLU A 13 1.86 -8.83 13.97
CA GLU A 13 0.67 -8.54 14.77
C GLU A 13 0.00 -9.85 15.17
N HIS A 14 0.12 -10.19 16.44
CA HIS A 14 -0.18 -11.52 16.95
C HIS A 14 -1.65 -11.69 17.32
N PHE A 15 -2.16 -12.88 17.05
CA PHE A 15 -3.38 -13.41 17.67
C PHE A 15 -3.12 -14.79 18.26
N VAL A 16 -4.00 -15.21 19.17
CA VAL A 16 -4.04 -16.59 19.67
C VAL A 16 -5.45 -17.12 19.48
N SER A 17 -5.56 -18.34 18.94
CA SER A 17 -6.86 -19.02 18.86
C SER A 17 -7.45 -19.23 20.24
N ALA A 18 -8.70 -18.84 20.45
CA ALA A 18 -9.40 -19.06 21.72
C ALA A 18 -9.47 -20.55 22.08
N ASP A 19 -9.54 -21.43 21.08
CA ASP A 19 -9.56 -22.88 21.25
C ASP A 19 -8.22 -23.44 21.78
N LEU A 20 -7.13 -22.69 21.61
CA LEU A 20 -5.76 -23.08 21.99
C LEU A 20 -5.20 -22.25 23.15
N LEU A 21 -5.96 -21.27 23.67
CA LEU A 21 -5.47 -20.36 24.71
C LEU A 21 -5.10 -21.11 25.99
N SER A 22 -5.83 -22.17 26.34
CA SER A 22 -5.51 -23.03 27.49
C SER A 22 -4.23 -23.83 27.28
N GLU A 23 -3.98 -24.32 26.06
CA GLU A 23 -2.77 -25.09 25.69
C GLU A 23 -1.50 -24.23 25.61
N LEU A 24 -1.67 -22.92 25.44
CA LEU A 24 -0.58 -21.94 25.36
C LEU A 24 -0.35 -21.19 26.68
N SER A 25 -1.15 -21.49 27.71
CA SER A 25 -1.03 -20.87 29.04
C SER A 25 0.32 -21.14 29.71
N ASP A 26 0.98 -22.25 29.39
CA ASP A 26 2.35 -22.54 29.86
C ASP A 26 3.40 -21.57 29.27
N ILE A 27 3.16 -21.11 28.05
CA ILE A 27 4.06 -20.21 27.31
C ILE A 27 3.82 -18.76 27.73
N TYR A 28 2.56 -18.33 27.76
CA TYR A 28 2.19 -16.93 28.00
C TYR A 28 1.78 -16.63 29.45
N GLY A 29 1.69 -17.63 30.33
CA GLY A 29 1.11 -17.48 31.67
C GLY A 29 1.74 -16.40 32.54
N GLU A 30 3.07 -16.20 32.47
CA GLU A 30 3.73 -15.11 33.20
C GLU A 30 3.53 -13.74 32.53
N GLN A 31 3.59 -13.64 31.19
CA GLN A 31 3.30 -12.39 30.48
C GLN A 31 1.85 -11.93 30.70
N LEU A 32 0.90 -12.86 30.68
CA LEU A 32 -0.52 -12.59 30.87
C LEU A 32 -0.86 -12.15 32.31
N LYS A 33 -0.09 -12.57 33.33
CA LYS A 33 -0.25 -12.09 34.71
C LYS A 33 0.04 -10.59 34.86
N HIS A 34 0.89 -10.04 34.00
CA HIS A 34 1.30 -8.63 34.05
C HIS A 34 0.57 -7.74 33.04
N LEU A 35 -0.25 -8.31 32.16
CA LEU A 35 -0.97 -7.62 31.08
C LEU A 35 -2.42 -8.11 30.97
N PRO A 36 -3.31 -7.75 31.91
CA PRO A 36 -4.68 -8.31 31.99
C PRO A 36 -5.54 -8.09 30.75
N ASP A 37 -5.32 -7.00 29.99
CA ASP A 37 -6.07 -6.72 28.75
C ASP A 37 -5.50 -7.44 27.51
N VAL A 38 -4.28 -8.00 27.59
CA VAL A 38 -3.60 -8.61 26.44
C VAL A 38 -4.24 -9.93 26.05
N ALA A 39 -4.75 -10.72 27.00
CA ALA A 39 -5.51 -11.94 26.69
C ALA A 39 -6.70 -11.64 25.78
N ALA A 40 -7.52 -10.63 26.14
CA ALA A 40 -8.68 -10.24 25.35
C ALA A 40 -8.28 -9.75 23.94
N ARG A 41 -7.17 -9.01 23.83
CA ARG A 41 -6.64 -8.49 22.55
C ARG A 41 -6.01 -9.57 21.67
N LEU A 42 -5.35 -10.56 22.26
CA LEU A 42 -4.78 -11.71 21.54
C LEU A 42 -5.88 -12.56 20.90
N THR A 43 -7.00 -12.76 21.59
CA THR A 43 -8.11 -13.57 21.06
C THR A 43 -9.06 -12.80 20.14
N ASP A 44 -8.97 -11.46 20.12
CA ASP A 44 -9.83 -10.63 19.28
C ASP A 44 -9.24 -10.41 17.88
N LEU A 45 -9.87 -11.06 16.90
CA LEU A 45 -9.71 -10.81 15.46
C LEU A 45 -10.88 -9.98 14.91
N GLY A 46 -11.39 -9.04 15.71
CA GLY A 46 -12.70 -8.45 15.51
C GLY A 46 -12.78 -6.99 15.96
N PRO A 47 -13.88 -6.58 16.61
CA PRO A 47 -14.15 -5.18 16.91
C PRO A 47 -13.09 -4.49 17.77
N LEU A 48 -12.49 -5.19 18.75
CA LEU A 48 -11.51 -4.57 19.65
C LEU A 48 -10.24 -4.21 18.91
N ARG A 49 -9.71 -5.13 18.09
CA ARG A 49 -8.54 -4.90 17.24
C ARG A 49 -8.81 -3.82 16.20
N LEU A 50 -9.95 -3.87 15.52
CA LEU A 50 -10.31 -2.88 14.50
C LEU A 50 -10.44 -1.47 15.07
N ALA A 51 -11.07 -1.33 16.24
CA ALA A 51 -11.17 -0.03 16.93
C ALA A 51 -9.80 0.51 17.34
N ASP A 52 -8.89 -0.36 17.79
CA ASP A 52 -7.53 0.03 18.15
C ASP A 52 -6.71 0.44 16.92
N MET A 53 -6.85 -0.27 15.79
CA MET A 53 -6.27 0.12 14.51
C MET A 53 -6.78 1.49 14.05
N ASP A 54 -8.09 1.75 14.15
CA ASP A 54 -8.70 3.03 13.78
C ASP A 54 -8.15 4.18 14.63
N ALA A 55 -8.10 4.00 15.95
CA ALA A 55 -7.55 4.97 16.88
C ALA A 55 -6.08 5.31 16.58
N ASN A 56 -5.32 4.34 16.06
CA ASN A 56 -3.89 4.45 15.83
C ASN A 56 -3.50 4.57 14.34
N ARG A 57 -4.47 4.86 13.46
CA ARG A 57 -4.26 5.11 12.02
C ARG A 57 -3.66 3.95 11.23
N ILE A 58 -3.84 2.73 11.72
CA ILE A 58 -3.40 1.52 11.04
C ILE A 58 -4.44 1.12 9.99
N SER A 59 -4.03 1.16 8.74
CA SER A 59 -4.89 0.83 7.60
C SER A 59 -5.00 -0.68 7.44
N VAL A 60 -3.87 -1.39 7.52
CA VAL A 60 -3.80 -2.85 7.42
C VAL A 60 -2.89 -3.41 8.50
N GLN A 61 -3.34 -4.48 9.17
CA GLN A 61 -2.46 -5.38 9.92
C GLN A 61 -2.29 -6.69 9.15
N VAL A 62 -1.06 -7.12 8.95
CA VAL A 62 -0.75 -8.50 8.55
C VAL A 62 -0.67 -9.29 9.85
N VAL A 63 -1.70 -10.09 10.07
CA VAL A 63 -1.90 -10.79 11.34
C VAL A 63 -1.27 -12.19 11.25
N SER A 64 -0.62 -12.61 12.32
CA SER A 64 0.00 -13.94 12.47
C SER A 64 -0.39 -14.56 13.81
N HIS A 65 -0.32 -15.88 13.92
CA HIS A 65 -0.46 -16.50 15.23
C HIS A 65 0.78 -16.20 16.10
N ALA A 66 0.60 -16.09 17.41
CA ALA A 66 1.70 -15.95 18.36
C ALA A 66 2.61 -17.21 18.36
N PRO A 67 3.90 -17.10 18.72
CA PRO A 67 4.83 -18.23 18.65
C PRO A 67 4.39 -19.44 19.51
N GLY A 68 4.83 -20.64 19.11
CA GLY A 68 4.66 -21.89 19.87
C GLY A 68 3.81 -23.00 19.23
N LEU A 69 3.32 -22.83 18.01
CA LEU A 69 2.60 -23.88 17.29
C LEU A 69 3.49 -24.77 16.41
N GLY A 70 4.74 -24.37 16.14
CA GLY A 70 5.63 -25.11 15.25
C GLY A 70 5.93 -26.54 15.69
N THR A 71 5.87 -26.82 17.00
CA THR A 71 6.10 -28.15 17.60
C THR A 71 4.83 -28.99 17.74
N ARG A 72 3.66 -28.43 17.42
CA ARG A 72 2.36 -29.06 17.65
C ARG A 72 1.90 -29.86 16.43
N PRO A 73 0.93 -30.78 16.58
CA PRO A 73 0.43 -31.57 15.46
C PRO A 73 -0.04 -30.70 14.28
N PRO A 74 0.27 -31.06 13.01
CA PRO A 74 -0.01 -30.24 11.84
C PRO A 74 -1.45 -29.72 11.70
N HIS A 75 -2.44 -30.50 12.12
CA HIS A 75 -3.85 -30.10 12.04
C HIS A 75 -4.19 -28.84 12.87
N LEU A 76 -3.41 -28.52 13.91
CA LEU A 76 -3.63 -27.30 14.70
C LEU A 76 -3.20 -26.05 13.93
N SER A 77 -2.09 -26.10 13.19
CA SER A 77 -1.71 -25.00 12.30
C SER A 77 -2.80 -24.75 11.25
N ARG A 78 -3.39 -25.83 10.68
CA ARG A 78 -4.51 -25.73 9.73
C ARG A 78 -5.74 -25.06 10.34
N LEU A 79 -6.14 -25.49 11.53
CA LEU A 79 -7.27 -24.94 12.27
C LEU A 79 -7.11 -23.43 12.48
N VAL A 80 -5.94 -23.01 12.95
CA VAL A 80 -5.63 -21.62 13.25
C VAL A 80 -5.54 -20.77 11.97
N ASN A 81 -4.92 -21.29 10.91
CA ASN A 81 -4.89 -20.62 9.61
C ASN A 81 -6.31 -20.45 9.04
N ASP A 82 -7.19 -21.44 9.21
CA ASP A 82 -8.59 -21.34 8.77
C ASP A 82 -9.37 -20.27 9.55
N GLN A 83 -9.14 -20.16 10.87
CA GLN A 83 -9.73 -19.11 11.71
C GLN A 83 -9.25 -17.71 11.30
N LEU A 84 -7.94 -17.53 11.11
CA LEU A 84 -7.39 -16.27 10.63
C LEU A 84 -7.94 -15.93 9.22
N ALA A 85 -8.03 -16.91 8.33
CA ALA A 85 -8.60 -16.70 7.00
C ALA A 85 -10.07 -16.28 7.04
N GLN A 86 -10.86 -16.74 8.02
CA GLN A 86 -12.22 -16.24 8.24
C GLN A 86 -12.20 -14.76 8.64
N ALA A 87 -11.33 -14.35 9.57
CA ALA A 87 -11.19 -12.96 9.97
C ALA A 87 -10.72 -12.05 8.82
N VAL A 88 -9.76 -12.51 8.02
CA VAL A 88 -9.29 -11.82 6.81
C VAL A 88 -10.44 -11.67 5.81
N ARG A 89 -11.22 -12.74 5.53
CA ARG A 89 -12.39 -12.66 4.64
C ARG A 89 -13.48 -11.73 5.15
N ALA A 90 -13.68 -11.64 6.46
CA ALA A 90 -14.61 -10.69 7.07
C ALA A 90 -14.13 -9.24 6.94
N ASN A 91 -12.81 -9.01 6.90
CA ASN A 91 -12.20 -7.68 6.88
C ASN A 91 -11.08 -7.53 5.83
N PRO A 92 -11.33 -7.79 4.53
CA PRO A 92 -10.28 -8.07 3.54
C PRO A 92 -9.42 -6.87 3.12
N ASN A 93 -9.83 -5.66 3.47
CA ASN A 93 -8.98 -4.46 3.30
C ASN A 93 -8.46 -3.90 4.65
N ARG A 94 -8.56 -4.66 5.75
CA ARG A 94 -7.97 -4.32 7.07
C ARG A 94 -7.00 -5.38 7.55
N PHE A 95 -7.23 -6.63 7.18
CA PHE A 95 -6.36 -7.72 7.55
C PHE A 95 -5.78 -8.38 6.30
N ALA A 96 -4.49 -8.73 6.39
CA ALA A 96 -3.88 -9.80 5.64
C ALA A 96 -3.39 -10.86 6.63
N GLY A 97 -3.04 -12.06 6.15
CA GLY A 97 -2.62 -13.15 7.00
C GLY A 97 -1.22 -13.65 6.66
N PHE A 98 -0.43 -13.94 7.68
CA PHE A 98 0.71 -14.84 7.60
C PHE A 98 0.33 -16.21 8.17
N ALA A 99 0.67 -17.26 7.43
CA ALA A 99 0.47 -18.63 7.88
C ALA A 99 1.36 -18.95 9.09
N VAL A 100 0.81 -19.65 10.08
CA VAL A 100 1.62 -20.42 11.03
C VAL A 100 1.85 -21.82 10.45
N LEU A 101 3.05 -22.37 10.61
CA LEU A 101 3.46 -23.63 10.00
C LEU A 101 3.93 -24.65 11.05
N PRO A 102 3.61 -25.95 10.89
CA PRO A 102 4.06 -27.01 11.78
C PRO A 102 5.51 -27.40 11.47
N MET A 103 6.46 -26.53 11.84
CA MET A 103 7.87 -26.67 11.47
C MET A 103 8.55 -27.95 11.98
N ALA A 104 7.99 -28.66 12.96
CA ALA A 104 8.46 -29.99 13.37
C ALA A 104 8.28 -31.06 12.28
N GLU A 105 7.37 -30.82 11.32
CA GLU A 105 7.06 -31.70 10.19
C GLU A 105 7.25 -30.93 8.87
N PRO A 106 8.49 -30.74 8.37
CA PRO A 106 8.77 -29.78 7.29
C PRO A 106 8.03 -30.03 5.96
N ILE A 107 7.69 -31.28 5.66
CA ILE A 107 6.90 -31.61 4.47
C ILE A 107 5.46 -31.11 4.64
N GLU A 108 4.85 -31.36 5.79
CA GLU A 108 3.52 -30.83 6.12
C GLU A 108 3.53 -29.30 6.20
N ALA A 109 4.60 -28.70 6.70
CA ALA A 109 4.78 -27.25 6.72
C ALA A 109 4.82 -26.65 5.31
N ALA A 110 5.55 -27.27 4.37
CA ALA A 110 5.59 -26.81 2.99
C ALA A 110 4.23 -26.94 2.29
N LEU A 111 3.49 -28.03 2.55
CA LEU A 111 2.13 -28.23 2.05
C LEU A 111 1.15 -27.20 2.62
N GLU A 112 1.24 -26.89 3.91
CA GLU A 112 0.39 -25.91 4.56
C GLU A 112 0.69 -24.48 4.11
N LEU A 113 1.97 -24.15 3.83
CA LEU A 113 2.33 -22.89 3.18
C LEU A 113 1.65 -22.77 1.81
N LYS A 114 1.79 -23.79 0.94
CA LYS A 114 1.14 -23.79 -0.39
C LYS A 114 -0.37 -23.59 -0.28
N ARG A 115 -1.04 -24.33 0.61
CA ARG A 115 -2.47 -24.18 0.86
C ARG A 115 -2.83 -22.76 1.32
N SER A 116 -2.09 -22.23 2.28
CA SER A 116 -2.37 -20.92 2.87
C SER A 116 -2.28 -19.79 1.83
N ILE A 117 -1.30 -19.85 0.93
CA ILE A 117 -1.17 -18.85 -0.14
C ILE A 117 -2.23 -19.06 -1.22
N GLN A 118 -2.41 -20.29 -1.70
CA GLN A 118 -3.23 -20.58 -2.89
C GLN A 118 -4.73 -20.62 -2.61
N GLU A 119 -5.14 -21.11 -1.43
CA GLU A 119 -6.55 -21.32 -1.08
C GLU A 119 -7.06 -20.27 -0.08
N LEU A 120 -6.23 -19.85 0.87
CA LEU A 120 -6.64 -18.88 1.91
C LEU A 120 -6.33 -17.43 1.54
N GLY A 121 -5.43 -17.21 0.57
CA GLY A 121 -5.02 -15.86 0.13
C GLY A 121 -4.10 -15.15 1.12
N PHE A 122 -3.34 -15.90 1.92
CA PHE A 122 -2.29 -15.35 2.78
C PHE A 122 -1.14 -14.79 1.96
N VAL A 123 -0.37 -13.89 2.56
CA VAL A 123 0.69 -13.12 1.88
C VAL A 123 2.11 -13.59 2.25
N GLY A 124 2.21 -14.70 2.99
CA GLY A 124 3.46 -15.31 3.44
C GLY A 124 3.22 -16.21 4.66
N ALA A 125 4.29 -16.49 5.40
CA ALA A 125 4.23 -17.19 6.68
C ALA A 125 5.04 -16.47 7.75
N LEU A 126 4.68 -16.67 9.01
CA LEU A 126 5.48 -16.32 10.17
C LEU A 126 5.74 -17.60 10.97
N VAL A 127 7.01 -17.90 11.18
CA VAL A 127 7.48 -19.11 11.86
C VAL A 127 8.38 -18.72 13.02
N ASP A 128 8.38 -19.56 14.05
CA ASP A 128 9.26 -19.44 15.20
C ASP A 128 10.75 -19.51 14.75
N ALA A 129 11.67 -18.89 15.48
CA ALA A 129 13.09 -18.86 15.11
C ALA A 129 13.75 -20.25 15.05
N HIS A 130 13.20 -21.17 15.84
CA HIS A 130 13.62 -22.56 15.92
C HIS A 130 12.44 -23.48 16.24
N VAL A 131 12.64 -24.78 16.10
CA VAL A 131 11.72 -25.81 16.59
C VAL A 131 12.48 -26.78 17.50
N ASN A 132 12.03 -26.97 18.74
CA ASN A 132 12.72 -27.80 19.75
C ASN A 132 14.21 -27.41 19.94
N GLY A 133 14.53 -26.12 19.96
CA GLY A 133 15.91 -25.60 20.04
C GLY A 133 16.75 -25.75 18.75
N GLU A 134 16.19 -26.33 17.68
CA GLU A 134 16.89 -26.52 16.40
C GLU A 134 16.49 -25.46 15.37
N HIS A 135 17.50 -24.74 14.86
CA HIS A 135 17.38 -23.81 13.75
C HIS A 135 17.19 -24.53 12.40
N TYR A 136 16.79 -23.79 11.38
CA TYR A 136 16.35 -24.34 10.10
C TYR A 136 17.45 -24.54 9.05
N ASP A 137 18.73 -24.55 9.46
CA ASP A 137 19.87 -24.74 8.57
C ASP A 137 20.00 -26.16 8.01
N ASP A 138 19.42 -27.16 8.68
CA ASP A 138 19.35 -28.53 8.17
C ASP A 138 18.47 -28.60 6.91
N ARG A 139 18.96 -29.32 5.89
CA ARG A 139 18.27 -29.49 4.59
C ARG A 139 16.88 -30.10 4.71
N ARG A 140 16.54 -30.78 5.81
CA ARG A 140 15.18 -31.27 6.08
C ARG A 140 14.13 -30.17 6.10
N PHE A 141 14.50 -28.93 6.46
CA PHE A 141 13.59 -27.77 6.49
C PHE A 141 13.47 -27.05 5.14
N TRP A 142 14.40 -27.30 4.22
CA TRP A 142 14.47 -26.59 2.94
C TRP A 142 13.25 -26.76 2.01
N PRO A 143 12.43 -27.83 2.08
CA PRO A 143 11.15 -27.87 1.35
C PRO A 143 10.23 -26.67 1.65
N VAL A 144 10.27 -26.10 2.87
CA VAL A 144 9.47 -24.91 3.23
C VAL A 144 9.99 -23.67 2.51
N PHE A 145 11.31 -23.44 2.53
CA PHE A 145 11.95 -22.32 1.84
C PHE A 145 11.84 -22.44 0.31
N ALA A 146 11.95 -23.64 -0.24
CA ALA A 146 11.72 -23.91 -1.65
C ALA A 146 10.29 -23.55 -2.06
N ALA A 147 9.29 -23.93 -1.25
CA ALA A 147 7.90 -23.57 -1.49
C ALA A 147 7.67 -22.05 -1.41
N ALA A 148 8.29 -21.35 -0.46
CA ALA A 148 8.20 -19.88 -0.37
C ALA A 148 8.81 -19.19 -1.60
N ALA A 149 9.98 -19.64 -2.05
CA ALA A 149 10.64 -19.13 -3.26
C ALA A 149 9.82 -19.41 -4.54
N GLU A 150 9.21 -20.60 -4.65
CA GLU A 150 8.31 -20.96 -5.77
C GLU A 150 7.06 -20.07 -5.81
N LEU A 151 6.47 -19.77 -4.65
CA LEU A 151 5.27 -18.93 -4.51
C LEU A 151 5.58 -17.43 -4.57
N ASP A 152 6.85 -17.04 -4.50
CA ASP A 152 7.36 -15.67 -4.41
C ASP A 152 6.81 -14.87 -3.20
N VAL A 153 6.68 -15.54 -2.05
CA VAL A 153 6.20 -14.96 -0.79
C VAL A 153 7.27 -15.00 0.30
N PRO A 154 7.27 -14.06 1.26
CA PRO A 154 8.23 -14.08 2.35
C PRO A 154 7.90 -15.10 3.45
N ILE A 155 8.96 -15.54 4.14
CA ILE A 155 8.87 -16.15 5.47
C ILE A 155 9.41 -15.16 6.50
N TYR A 156 8.58 -14.80 7.46
CA TYR A 156 8.96 -14.05 8.64
C TYR A 156 9.51 -15.01 9.69
N LEU A 157 10.77 -14.83 10.08
CA LEU A 157 11.41 -15.59 11.15
C LEU A 157 11.28 -14.78 12.45
N HIS A 158 10.36 -15.21 13.31
CA HIS A 158 9.96 -14.52 14.54
C HIS A 158 10.61 -15.18 15.76
N PRO A 159 11.06 -14.43 16.79
CA PRO A 159 11.64 -15.03 17.98
C PRO A 159 10.69 -16.00 18.72
N THR A 160 11.26 -16.97 19.44
CA THR A 160 10.46 -17.90 20.26
C THR A 160 11.18 -18.22 21.57
N TYR A 161 10.46 -18.80 22.52
CA TYR A 161 11.00 -19.12 23.83
C TYR A 161 12.13 -20.14 23.75
N PRO A 162 13.23 -19.95 24.52
CA PRO A 162 14.30 -20.92 24.59
C PRO A 162 13.83 -22.23 25.22
N GLU A 163 14.40 -23.34 24.78
CA GLU A 163 14.25 -24.64 25.46
C GLU A 163 14.87 -24.60 26.86
N LYS A 164 14.49 -25.55 27.73
CA LYS A 164 14.97 -25.58 29.13
C LYS A 164 16.50 -25.48 29.25
N ASP A 165 17.22 -26.20 28.41
CA ASP A 165 18.68 -26.22 28.43
C ASP A 165 19.29 -24.90 27.95
N GLN A 166 18.62 -24.20 27.03
CA GLN A 166 19.03 -22.86 26.57
C GLN A 166 18.71 -21.80 27.64
N GLN A 167 17.54 -21.90 28.29
CA GLN A 167 17.08 -20.98 29.34
C GLN A 167 18.05 -20.95 30.53
N ALA A 168 18.69 -22.08 30.86
CA ALA A 168 19.68 -22.17 31.93
C ALA A 168 20.89 -21.23 31.74
N SER A 169 21.22 -20.85 30.50
CA SER A 169 22.33 -19.93 30.21
C SER A 169 22.04 -18.48 30.62
N TYR A 170 20.77 -18.15 30.89
CA TYR A 170 20.32 -16.83 31.33
C TYR A 170 20.06 -16.76 32.84
N GLU A 171 20.28 -17.84 33.59
CA GLU A 171 20.16 -17.86 35.04
C GLU A 171 21.38 -17.24 35.73
N GLY A 172 21.18 -16.65 36.90
CA GLY A 172 22.25 -15.98 37.64
C GLY A 172 21.83 -15.62 39.07
N ASN A 173 22.58 -14.75 39.72
CA ASN A 173 22.30 -14.29 41.09
C ASN A 173 21.20 -13.20 41.13
N TYR A 174 20.10 -13.44 40.42
CA TYR A 174 18.93 -12.55 40.30
C TYR A 174 17.65 -13.39 40.20
N GLU A 175 16.50 -12.73 40.33
CA GLU A 175 15.19 -13.40 40.35
C GLU A 175 14.88 -14.15 39.03
N PRO A 176 14.12 -15.27 39.07
CA PRO A 176 13.76 -16.04 37.88
C PRO A 176 13.08 -15.22 36.77
N GLY A 177 12.33 -14.18 37.13
CA GLY A 177 11.72 -13.27 36.16
C GLY A 177 12.75 -12.52 35.30
N ALA A 178 13.90 -12.14 35.87
CA ALA A 178 14.98 -11.52 35.12
C ALA A 178 15.64 -12.53 34.15
N ALA A 179 15.88 -13.77 34.61
CA ALA A 179 16.39 -14.84 33.74
C ALA A 179 15.44 -15.12 32.55
N ARG A 180 14.13 -15.18 32.82
CA ARG A 180 13.11 -15.36 31.77
C ARG A 180 13.11 -14.21 30.78
N SER A 181 13.17 -12.96 31.25
CA SER A 181 13.23 -11.78 30.38
C SER A 181 14.52 -11.74 29.56
N LEU A 182 15.68 -12.04 30.17
CA LEU A 182 16.97 -12.12 29.47
C LEU A 182 16.98 -13.21 28.40
N GLY A 183 16.35 -14.36 28.65
CA GLY A 183 16.19 -15.43 27.67
C GLY A 183 15.15 -15.14 26.58
N SER A 184 14.26 -14.18 26.81
CA SER A 184 13.20 -13.77 25.88
C SER A 184 13.46 -12.36 25.30
N SER A 185 12.46 -11.47 25.32
CA SER A 185 12.46 -10.15 24.70
C SER A 185 13.51 -9.18 25.26
N GLY A 186 14.12 -9.49 26.41
CA GLY A 186 15.17 -8.65 26.98
C GLY A 186 16.50 -8.76 26.22
N PHE A 187 16.81 -9.93 25.65
CA PHE A 187 18.06 -10.11 24.88
C PHE A 187 18.06 -11.39 24.03
N GLY A 188 17.74 -12.53 24.63
CA GLY A 188 17.97 -13.86 24.07
C GLY A 188 17.23 -14.12 22.76
N TRP A 189 15.99 -13.64 22.63
CA TRP A 189 15.20 -13.71 21.41
C TRP A 189 15.91 -13.12 20.20
N HIS A 190 16.55 -11.96 20.36
CA HIS A 190 17.24 -11.27 19.30
C HIS A 190 18.55 -11.96 18.92
N GLN A 191 19.32 -12.39 19.93
CA GLN A 191 20.54 -13.14 19.71
C GLN A 191 20.28 -14.43 18.92
N ASP A 192 19.25 -15.18 19.34
CA ASP A 192 18.93 -16.49 18.78
C ASP A 192 18.36 -16.39 17.35
N THR A 193 17.41 -15.48 17.12
CA THR A 193 16.85 -15.24 15.79
C THR A 193 17.92 -14.76 14.80
N GLY A 194 18.78 -13.83 15.22
CA GLY A 194 19.92 -13.39 14.43
C GLY A 194 20.90 -14.52 14.11
N LEU A 195 21.18 -15.39 15.09
CA LEU A 195 22.00 -16.59 14.88
C LEU A 195 21.36 -17.55 13.87
N GLY A 196 20.05 -17.80 13.98
CA GLY A 196 19.29 -18.63 13.05
C GLY A 196 19.46 -18.19 11.59
N LEU A 197 19.33 -16.89 11.32
CA LEU A 197 19.55 -16.34 9.98
C LEU A 197 21.00 -16.55 9.49
N LEU A 198 21.99 -16.33 10.36
CA LEU A 198 23.40 -16.56 10.01
C LEU A 198 23.69 -18.03 9.72
N LYS A 199 23.04 -18.97 10.43
CA LYS A 199 23.16 -20.42 10.15
C LYS A 199 22.56 -20.77 8.78
N LEU A 200 21.40 -20.21 8.42
CA LEU A 200 20.81 -20.37 7.08
C LEU A 200 21.76 -19.89 5.99
N PHE A 201 22.39 -18.73 6.19
CA PHE A 201 23.40 -18.22 5.26
C PHE A 201 24.62 -19.14 5.16
N ALA A 202 25.19 -19.56 6.30
CA ALA A 202 26.35 -20.46 6.32
C ALA A 202 26.06 -21.80 5.63
N ALA A 203 24.84 -22.32 5.77
CA ALA A 203 24.38 -23.55 5.14
C ALA A 203 24.20 -23.45 3.61
N GLY A 204 24.24 -22.23 3.04
CA GLY A 204 24.11 -22.00 1.61
C GLY A 204 22.66 -21.93 1.11
N LEU A 205 21.69 -21.67 2.00
CA LEU A 205 20.27 -21.60 1.63
C LEU A 205 20.02 -20.59 0.50
N PHE A 206 20.65 -19.42 0.57
CA PHE A 206 20.45 -18.34 -0.41
C PHE A 206 21.22 -18.52 -1.72
N ASP A 207 22.19 -19.45 -1.76
CA ASP A 207 22.79 -19.89 -3.01
C ASP A 207 21.81 -20.85 -3.75
N GLU A 208 21.13 -21.72 -3.00
CA GLU A 208 20.13 -22.66 -3.52
C GLU A 208 18.83 -21.94 -3.96
N PHE A 209 18.35 -20.99 -3.15
CA PHE A 209 17.11 -20.24 -3.39
C PHE A 209 17.38 -18.73 -3.46
N PRO A 210 17.93 -18.22 -4.57
CA PRO A 210 18.36 -16.82 -4.66
C PRO A 210 17.22 -15.81 -4.60
N THR A 211 15.98 -16.22 -4.92
CA THR A 211 14.77 -15.39 -4.86
C THR A 211 14.03 -15.46 -3.53
N LEU A 212 14.51 -16.25 -2.56
CA LEU A 212 13.86 -16.38 -1.26
C LEU A 212 13.82 -15.03 -0.53
N LYS A 213 12.68 -14.70 0.07
CA LYS A 213 12.51 -13.48 0.87
C LYS A 213 12.33 -13.88 2.33
N LEU A 214 13.16 -13.34 3.21
CA LEU A 214 13.01 -13.47 4.65
C LEU A 214 12.74 -12.12 5.29
N ILE A 215 11.88 -12.13 6.31
CA ILE A 215 11.64 -10.97 7.17
C ILE A 215 12.12 -11.33 8.58
N ILE A 216 12.79 -10.41 9.27
CA ILE A 216 13.11 -10.52 10.69
C ILE A 216 12.66 -9.26 11.43
N GLY A 217 12.22 -9.40 12.67
CA GLY A 217 11.66 -8.32 13.46
C GLY A 217 12.70 -7.42 14.12
N HIS A 218 12.23 -6.59 15.05
CA HIS A 218 13.06 -5.97 16.09
C HIS A 218 14.31 -5.27 15.57
N PHE A 219 14.16 -4.48 14.51
CA PHE A 219 15.27 -3.78 13.88
C PHE A 219 16.38 -4.70 13.37
N GLY A 220 16.01 -5.89 12.89
CA GLY A 220 16.93 -6.85 12.30
C GLY A 220 17.70 -7.69 13.31
N GLU A 221 17.18 -7.87 14.53
CA GLU A 221 17.69 -8.84 15.51
C GLU A 221 19.19 -8.65 15.80
N MET A 222 19.58 -7.39 16.07
CA MET A 222 20.97 -6.94 16.30
C MET A 222 21.94 -7.07 15.12
N LEU A 223 21.54 -7.72 14.02
CA LEU A 223 22.42 -7.95 12.86
C LEU A 223 22.88 -6.66 12.17
N PRO A 224 22.07 -5.58 12.02
CA PRO A 224 22.55 -4.33 11.43
C PRO A 224 23.80 -3.76 12.08
N PHE A 225 23.98 -3.99 13.39
CA PHE A 225 25.18 -3.54 14.11
C PHE A 225 26.42 -4.41 13.81
N MET A 226 26.22 -5.65 13.37
CA MET A 226 27.26 -6.67 13.18
C MET A 226 27.54 -6.99 11.71
N LEU A 227 26.83 -6.40 10.74
CA LEU A 227 26.90 -6.76 9.32
C LEU A 227 28.33 -6.78 8.77
N GLU A 228 29.10 -5.72 8.98
CA GLU A 228 30.47 -5.61 8.45
C GLU A 228 31.37 -6.71 9.02
N ARG A 229 31.26 -6.96 10.32
CA ARG A 229 32.06 -8.00 11.00
C ARG A 229 31.68 -9.39 10.52
N VAL A 230 30.38 -9.68 10.38
CA VAL A 230 29.86 -10.93 9.85
C VAL A 230 30.37 -11.13 8.42
N GLY A 231 30.17 -10.14 7.54
CA GLY A 231 30.59 -10.24 6.14
C GLY A 231 32.10 -10.44 5.97
N LYS A 232 32.92 -9.75 6.77
CA LYS A 232 34.37 -9.95 6.77
C LYS A 232 34.79 -11.35 7.21
N LEU A 233 34.11 -11.94 8.17
CA LEU A 233 34.50 -13.22 8.77
C LEU A 233 33.84 -14.43 8.10
N SER A 234 32.75 -14.24 7.35
CA SER A 234 31.99 -15.32 6.75
C SER A 234 32.74 -16.08 5.65
N VAL A 235 33.80 -15.50 5.08
CA VAL A 235 34.75 -16.19 4.19
C VAL A 235 35.37 -17.45 4.80
N ARG A 236 35.30 -17.60 6.14
CA ARG A 236 35.80 -18.76 6.89
C ARG A 236 34.76 -19.87 7.05
N TRP A 237 33.51 -19.63 6.66
CA TRP A 237 32.37 -20.52 6.94
C TRP A 237 32.13 -21.55 5.83
N GLY A 238 32.97 -21.55 4.79
CA GLY A 238 32.84 -22.40 3.62
C GLY A 238 32.70 -21.57 2.35
N LYS A 239 32.73 -22.24 1.19
CA LYS A 239 32.50 -21.57 -0.11
C LYS A 239 31.03 -21.18 -0.23
N ARG A 240 30.75 -19.90 -0.46
CA ARG A 240 29.45 -19.34 -0.83
C ARG A 240 29.56 -18.66 -2.19
N ASP A 241 28.53 -18.77 -3.01
CA ASP A 241 28.51 -18.09 -4.32
C ASP A 241 28.04 -16.63 -4.18
N ARG A 242 27.22 -16.33 -3.17
CA ARG A 242 26.74 -14.98 -2.83
C ARG A 242 27.33 -14.48 -1.52
N ALA A 243 27.78 -13.22 -1.49
CA ALA A 243 28.37 -12.59 -0.30
C ALA A 243 27.28 -12.21 0.72
N TRP A 244 27.67 -12.01 1.99
CA TRP A 244 26.72 -11.70 3.06
C TRP A 244 25.98 -10.38 2.84
N ASP A 245 26.68 -9.34 2.41
CA ASP A 245 26.12 -8.04 2.06
C ASP A 245 25.15 -8.13 0.87
N GLN A 246 25.46 -8.97 -0.12
CA GLN A 246 24.55 -9.26 -1.21
C GLN A 246 23.26 -9.94 -0.71
N VAL A 247 23.37 -10.99 0.10
CA VAL A 247 22.21 -11.69 0.67
C VAL A 247 21.37 -10.75 1.54
N TRP A 248 22.01 -9.93 2.38
CA TRP A 248 21.33 -8.94 3.20
C TRP A 248 20.50 -7.97 2.34
N ASN A 249 21.08 -7.47 1.25
CA ASN A 249 20.44 -6.48 0.37
C ASN A 249 19.41 -7.06 -0.60
N GLU A 250 19.43 -8.36 -0.88
CA GLU A 250 18.56 -8.98 -1.89
C GLU A 250 17.49 -9.90 -1.28
N ASN A 251 17.74 -10.48 -0.10
CA ASN A 251 16.87 -11.51 0.49
C ASN A 251 16.27 -11.13 1.85
N ILE A 252 16.80 -10.12 2.55
CA ILE A 252 16.44 -9.84 3.94
C ILE A 252 15.71 -8.50 4.06
N TRP A 253 14.51 -8.53 4.61
CA TRP A 253 13.75 -7.38 5.06
C TRP A 253 13.71 -7.37 6.58
N ILE A 254 13.62 -6.18 7.16
CA ILE A 254 13.50 -6.02 8.61
C ILE A 254 12.23 -5.24 8.97
N THR A 255 11.70 -5.47 10.17
CA THR A 255 10.63 -4.64 10.71
C THR A 255 11.03 -3.80 11.92
N THR A 256 10.21 -2.80 12.22
CA THR A 256 10.38 -1.89 13.37
C THR A 256 9.68 -2.37 14.63
N SER A 257 9.25 -3.64 14.69
CA SER A 257 8.46 -4.18 15.80
C SER A 257 9.21 -4.09 17.14
N GLY A 258 8.52 -3.75 18.22
CA GLY A 258 9.04 -3.78 19.59
C GLY A 258 10.25 -2.89 19.94
N VAL A 259 10.89 -2.23 18.98
CA VAL A 259 12.15 -1.50 19.17
C VAL A 259 12.03 -0.10 18.57
N TRP A 260 11.70 0.89 19.42
CA TRP A 260 11.29 2.23 18.96
C TRP A 260 12.14 3.36 19.50
N SER A 261 13.43 3.33 19.14
CA SER A 261 14.35 4.43 19.45
C SER A 261 14.93 5.02 18.17
N ILE A 262 14.99 6.35 18.14
CA ILE A 262 15.53 7.13 17.01
C ILE A 262 17.03 6.85 16.79
N ALA A 263 17.77 6.56 17.86
CA ALA A 263 19.21 6.32 17.76
C ALA A 263 19.56 4.99 17.03
N PRO A 264 18.97 3.83 17.39
CA PRO A 264 19.09 2.62 16.59
C PRO A 264 18.60 2.78 15.15
N MET A 265 17.52 3.54 14.93
CA MET A 265 17.03 3.82 13.57
C MET A 265 18.11 4.46 12.68
N ALA A 266 18.90 5.39 13.21
CA ALA A 266 20.01 5.98 12.45
C ALA A 266 21.09 4.94 12.07
N CYS A 267 21.32 3.92 12.90
CA CYS A 267 22.23 2.81 12.56
C CYS A 267 21.64 1.94 11.45
N ILE A 268 20.35 1.64 11.53
CA ILE A 268 19.63 0.84 10.54
C ILE A 268 19.66 1.52 9.18
N LEU A 269 19.34 2.81 9.11
CA LEU A 269 19.33 3.57 7.85
C LEU A 269 20.69 3.62 7.16
N ARG A 270 21.79 3.37 7.89
CA ARG A 270 23.14 3.27 7.32
C ARG A 270 23.51 1.88 6.84
N ASN A 271 22.86 0.84 7.38
CA ASN A 271 23.26 -0.56 7.20
C ASN A 271 22.22 -1.38 6.42
N THR A 272 21.00 -0.87 6.26
CA THR A 272 19.89 -1.53 5.58
C THR A 272 19.29 -0.57 4.58
N ARG A 273 19.01 -1.07 3.37
CA ARG A 273 18.37 -0.28 2.33
C ARG A 273 16.97 0.18 2.77
N ILE A 274 16.59 1.39 2.38
CA ILE A 274 15.32 1.98 2.80
C ILE A 274 14.10 1.19 2.32
N ASP A 275 14.17 0.53 1.17
CA ASP A 275 13.14 -0.36 0.62
C ASP A 275 13.04 -1.73 1.34
N HIS A 276 13.97 -2.01 2.27
CA HIS A 276 14.03 -3.23 3.06
C HIS A 276 13.61 -3.02 4.53
N ILE A 277 13.12 -1.83 4.88
CA ILE A 277 12.66 -1.49 6.24
C ILE A 277 11.14 -1.36 6.23
N LEU A 278 10.47 -2.10 7.11
CA LEU A 278 9.01 -2.22 7.16
C LEU A 278 8.49 -1.76 8.53
N TYR A 279 7.51 -0.85 8.56
CA TYR A 279 6.86 -0.50 9.82
C TYR A 279 6.09 -1.70 10.40
N SER A 280 6.23 -1.91 11.70
CA SER A 280 5.51 -2.93 12.44
C SER A 280 5.42 -2.58 13.92
N VAL A 281 4.46 -3.18 14.65
CA VAL A 281 4.22 -2.84 16.06
C VAL A 281 4.69 -3.93 17.04
N ASP A 282 4.37 -5.20 16.80
CA ASP A 282 4.33 -6.26 17.83
C ASP A 282 3.03 -6.23 18.68
N TYR A 283 1.90 -5.86 18.07
CA TYR A 283 0.62 -5.86 18.77
C TYR A 283 0.17 -7.29 19.08
N PRO A 284 -0.39 -7.60 20.26
CA PRO A 284 -0.72 -6.69 21.37
C PRO A 284 0.30 -6.69 22.51
N PHE A 285 1.47 -7.31 22.34
CA PHE A 285 2.53 -7.26 23.35
C PHE A 285 3.05 -5.83 23.52
N GLU A 286 3.07 -5.11 22.40
CA GLU A 286 3.22 -3.67 22.34
C GLU A 286 1.94 -2.94 21.92
N LYS A 287 1.89 -1.63 22.22
CA LYS A 287 0.72 -0.78 21.94
C LYS A 287 0.86 -0.09 20.59
N ASN A 288 -0.17 -0.17 19.75
CA ASN A 288 -0.26 0.61 18.50
C ASN A 288 -0.08 2.12 18.72
N GLU A 289 -0.52 2.64 19.87
CA GLU A 289 -0.33 4.05 20.27
C GLU A 289 1.16 4.42 20.36
N ASN A 290 1.98 3.54 20.93
CA ASN A 290 3.42 3.75 21.05
C ASN A 290 4.07 3.74 19.66
N GLY A 291 3.67 2.83 18.77
CA GLY A 291 4.14 2.81 17.39
C GLY A 291 3.78 4.10 16.63
N LEU A 292 2.53 4.58 16.73
CA LEU A 292 2.12 5.84 16.11
C LEU A 292 2.89 7.04 16.67
N LYS A 293 3.16 7.05 17.98
CA LYS A 293 3.99 8.06 18.62
C LYS A 293 5.41 8.03 18.04
N TRP A 294 6.03 6.86 17.95
CA TRP A 294 7.36 6.71 17.37
C TRP A 294 7.42 7.14 15.90
N MET A 295 6.40 6.83 15.08
CA MET A 295 6.33 7.30 13.69
C MET A 295 6.30 8.84 13.59
N ARG A 296 5.68 9.52 14.56
CA ARG A 296 5.73 11.00 14.65
C ARG A 296 7.11 11.49 15.04
N GLU A 297 7.75 10.85 16.01
CA GLU A 297 9.11 11.17 16.41
C GLU A 297 10.11 10.96 15.26
N LEU A 298 9.96 9.87 14.48
CA LEU A 298 10.77 9.59 13.31
C LEU A 298 10.59 10.66 12.23
N ARG A 299 9.34 11.03 11.92
CA ARG A 299 9.05 12.16 11.01
C ARG A 299 9.73 13.44 11.48
N ASP A 300 9.59 13.76 12.76
CA ASP A 300 10.06 15.03 13.34
C ASP A 300 11.60 15.03 13.54
N SER A 301 12.24 13.86 13.55
CA SER A 301 13.69 13.71 13.67
C SER A 301 14.48 14.22 12.46
N GLY A 302 13.84 14.29 11.28
CA GLY A 302 14.52 14.62 10.02
C GLY A 302 15.47 13.55 9.49
N LEU A 303 15.47 12.33 10.06
CA LEU A 303 16.27 11.21 9.57
C LEU A 303 15.83 10.68 8.21
N LEU A 304 14.55 10.87 7.86
CA LEU A 304 13.95 10.39 6.63
C LEU A 304 13.33 11.55 5.85
N THR A 305 13.42 11.48 4.52
CA THR A 305 12.57 12.31 3.66
C THR A 305 11.11 11.88 3.82
N ARG A 306 10.19 12.70 3.29
CA ARG A 306 8.76 12.36 3.28
C ARG A 306 8.51 11.04 2.54
N GLU A 307 9.16 10.85 1.39
CA GLU A 307 9.02 9.65 0.57
C GLU A 307 9.53 8.41 1.32
N GLN A 308 10.72 8.50 1.92
CA GLN A 308 11.30 7.40 2.68
C GLN A 308 10.46 7.05 3.93
N LEU A 309 9.85 8.05 4.58
CA LEU A 309 8.91 7.80 5.66
C LEU A 309 7.68 7.02 5.17
N GLU A 310 7.16 7.34 3.98
CA GLU A 310 6.04 6.61 3.37
C GLU A 310 6.44 5.20 2.92
N MET A 311 7.67 5.01 2.45
CA MET A 311 8.25 3.70 2.17
C MET A 311 8.20 2.80 3.41
N VAL A 312 8.77 3.27 4.53
CA VAL A 312 8.76 2.54 5.80
C VAL A 312 7.34 2.34 6.30
N ALA A 313 6.50 3.37 6.26
CA ALA A 313 5.14 3.35 6.81
C ALA A 313 4.20 2.35 6.12
N TYR A 314 4.28 2.21 4.79
CA TYR A 314 3.37 1.33 4.06
C TYR A 314 3.88 0.84 2.69
N ARG A 315 4.56 1.66 1.88
CA ARG A 315 4.80 1.29 0.45
C ARG A 315 5.69 0.06 0.32
N ASN A 316 6.69 -0.09 1.18
CA ASN A 316 7.56 -1.28 1.17
C ASN A 316 6.76 -2.55 1.48
N ALA A 317 5.81 -2.48 2.43
CA ALA A 317 4.94 -3.60 2.75
C ALA A 317 3.97 -3.91 1.60
N GLU A 318 3.39 -2.89 0.95
CA GLU A 318 2.55 -3.08 -0.23
C GLU A 318 3.29 -3.79 -1.35
N GLN A 319 4.52 -3.35 -1.64
CA GLN A 319 5.35 -3.92 -2.69
C GLN A 319 5.79 -5.36 -2.35
N LEU A 320 6.33 -5.58 -1.15
CA LEU A 320 6.85 -6.90 -0.74
C LEU A 320 5.74 -7.95 -0.69
N LEU A 321 4.59 -7.60 -0.11
CA LEU A 321 3.49 -8.51 0.17
C LEU A 321 2.42 -8.51 -0.91
N ARG A 322 2.59 -7.70 -1.96
CA ARG A 322 1.63 -7.52 -3.06
C ARG A 322 0.22 -7.20 -2.54
N LEU A 323 0.15 -6.41 -1.47
CA LEU A 323 -1.13 -5.93 -0.95
C LEU A 323 -1.73 -5.02 -2.02
N LYS A 324 -3.05 -5.12 -2.22
CA LYS A 324 -3.75 -4.19 -3.12
C LYS A 324 -3.39 -2.78 -2.67
N GLU A 325 -2.89 -1.96 -3.60
CA GLU A 325 -2.60 -0.55 -3.36
C GLU A 325 -3.68 0.03 -2.46
N ILE A 326 -3.27 0.59 -1.33
CA ILE A 326 -4.13 1.45 -0.52
C ILE A 326 -4.37 2.68 -1.38
N ASP A 327 -5.37 2.50 -2.23
CA ASP A 327 -5.93 3.40 -3.21
C ASP A 327 -5.29 4.80 -3.20
N ALA A 328 -4.31 5.04 -4.08
CA ALA A 328 -3.84 6.39 -4.36
C ALA A 328 -5.01 7.28 -4.82
N SER A 329 -6.09 6.72 -5.38
CA SER A 329 -7.37 7.40 -5.67
C SER A 329 -8.31 7.51 -4.46
N GLY A 330 -8.05 6.77 -3.38
CA GLY A 330 -8.67 6.93 -2.07
C GLY A 330 -8.21 8.20 -1.38
N ASN A 331 -7.06 8.75 -1.81
CA ASN A 331 -6.64 10.11 -1.50
C ASN A 331 -7.29 11.14 -2.44
N PHE A 332 -7.67 10.80 -3.68
CA PHE A 332 -8.31 11.74 -4.61
C PHE A 332 -9.63 12.30 -4.05
N GLY A 333 -10.56 11.43 -3.65
CA GLY A 333 -11.81 11.86 -3.02
C GLY A 333 -11.60 12.66 -1.72
N LYS A 334 -10.58 12.29 -0.92
CA LYS A 334 -10.22 12.99 0.32
C LYS A 334 -9.63 14.38 0.06
N GLN A 335 -8.76 14.52 -0.93
CA GLN A 335 -8.16 15.80 -1.30
C GLN A 335 -9.18 16.75 -1.91
N VAL A 336 -10.10 16.24 -2.73
CA VAL A 336 -11.23 17.03 -3.24
C VAL A 336 -12.13 17.48 -2.09
N LEU A 337 -12.49 16.56 -1.17
CA LEU A 337 -13.27 16.90 0.02
C LEU A 337 -12.58 17.96 0.88
N ALA A 338 -11.29 17.81 1.16
CA ALA A 338 -10.51 18.76 1.93
C ALA A 338 -10.52 20.15 1.28
N ALA A 339 -10.27 20.23 -0.04
CA ALA A 339 -10.29 21.51 -0.75
C ALA A 339 -11.67 22.20 -0.73
N VAL A 340 -12.75 21.43 -0.86
CA VAL A 340 -14.12 21.95 -0.79
C VAL A 340 -14.44 22.46 0.63
N LEU A 341 -13.97 21.78 1.66
CA LEU A 341 -14.14 22.21 3.05
C LEU A 341 -13.29 23.45 3.37
N ASP A 342 -12.02 23.46 2.97
CA ASP A 342 -11.08 24.56 3.19
C ASP A 342 -11.52 25.83 2.48
N SER A 343 -12.28 25.72 1.38
CA SER A 343 -12.82 26.90 0.71
C SER A 343 -13.87 27.63 1.55
N ALA A 344 -14.45 26.99 2.57
CA ALA A 344 -15.49 27.54 3.45
C ALA A 344 -16.70 28.15 2.69
N ARG A 345 -17.00 27.63 1.50
CA ARG A 345 -18.05 28.15 0.60
C ARG A 345 -19.27 27.24 0.50
N PHE A 346 -19.13 25.98 0.90
CA PHE A 346 -20.11 24.94 0.64
C PHE A 346 -20.44 24.16 1.91
N ASN A 347 -21.72 23.86 2.08
CA ASN A 347 -22.16 22.83 3.01
C ASN A 347 -21.99 21.48 2.32
N VAL A 348 -21.23 20.58 2.94
CA VAL A 348 -20.84 19.32 2.30
C VAL A 348 -21.63 18.16 2.89
N THR A 349 -22.30 17.42 2.01
CA THR A 349 -22.82 16.08 2.30
C THR A 349 -21.96 15.05 1.58
N VAL A 350 -21.41 14.08 2.30
CA VAL A 350 -20.73 12.93 1.70
C VAL A 350 -21.70 11.76 1.65
N LEU A 351 -21.93 11.26 0.43
CA LEU A 351 -22.68 10.03 0.19
C LEU A 351 -21.74 8.84 0.43
N VAL A 352 -22.10 7.97 1.38
CA VAL A 352 -21.35 6.74 1.68
C VAL A 352 -22.20 5.54 1.31
N HIS A 353 -21.63 4.55 0.64
CA HIS A 353 -22.38 3.32 0.33
C HIS A 353 -22.78 2.63 1.65
N SER A 354 -23.96 1.99 1.73
CA SER A 354 -24.45 1.29 2.92
C SER A 354 -23.48 0.24 3.48
N GLU A 355 -22.73 -0.38 2.59
CA GLU A 355 -21.67 -1.36 2.90
C GLU A 355 -20.26 -0.73 3.03
N SER A 356 -20.14 0.60 2.95
CA SER A 356 -18.85 1.29 3.15
C SER A 356 -18.42 1.23 4.60
N ARG A 357 -17.10 1.16 4.80
CA ARG A 357 -16.53 1.29 6.13
C ARG A 357 -16.78 2.68 6.71
N PRO A 358 -16.96 2.80 8.03
CA PRO A 358 -16.93 4.09 8.70
C PRO A 358 -15.62 4.82 8.37
N VAL A 359 -15.72 6.08 8.00
CA VAL A 359 -14.59 7.00 7.85
C VAL A 359 -14.90 8.17 8.77
N ASP A 360 -13.92 8.58 9.57
CA ASP A 360 -14.03 9.80 10.36
C ASP A 360 -13.96 11.01 9.42
N TYR A 361 -15.13 11.54 9.10
CA TYR A 361 -15.26 12.81 8.40
C TYR A 361 -15.22 13.96 9.42
N PRO A 362 -14.69 15.14 9.03
CA PRO A 362 -14.78 16.33 9.88
C PRO A 362 -16.21 16.59 10.33
N LYS A 363 -16.41 17.01 11.59
CA LYS A 363 -17.75 17.20 12.19
C LYS A 363 -18.68 18.12 11.41
N GLN A 364 -18.11 19.00 10.59
CA GLN A 364 -18.83 19.93 9.71
C GLN A 364 -19.41 19.27 8.45
N VAL A 365 -19.07 18.01 8.17
CA VAL A 365 -19.58 17.23 7.03
C VAL A 365 -20.83 16.48 7.45
N ARG A 366 -21.90 16.59 6.66
CA ARG A 366 -23.07 15.72 6.80
C ARG A 366 -22.79 14.39 6.10
N ILE A 367 -23.07 13.28 6.76
CA ILE A 367 -22.95 11.95 6.15
C ILE A 367 -24.34 11.44 5.81
N ALA A 368 -24.48 10.93 4.59
CA ALA A 368 -25.70 10.27 4.14
C ALA A 368 -25.34 8.88 3.59
N THR A 369 -25.81 7.85 4.28
CA THR A 369 -25.66 6.47 3.86
C THR A 369 -26.66 6.16 2.75
N VAL A 370 -26.19 5.63 1.62
CA VAL A 370 -27.00 5.38 0.42
C VAL A 370 -26.76 3.99 -0.17
N ASP A 371 -27.79 3.46 -0.82
CA ASP A 371 -27.65 2.37 -1.78
C ASP A 371 -27.64 2.95 -3.21
N TYR A 372 -26.51 2.83 -3.90
CA TYR A 372 -26.32 3.37 -5.25
C TYR A 372 -27.15 2.65 -6.34
N LYS A 373 -27.78 1.52 -6.00
CA LYS A 373 -28.73 0.83 -6.86
C LYS A 373 -30.17 1.31 -6.64
N SER A 374 -30.44 2.01 -5.54
CA SER A 374 -31.78 2.48 -5.17
C SER A 374 -31.99 3.95 -5.51
N HIS A 375 -32.87 4.22 -6.47
CA HIS A 375 -33.22 5.59 -6.88
C HIS A 375 -33.76 6.42 -5.70
N GLU A 376 -34.68 5.87 -4.89
CA GLU A 376 -35.24 6.61 -3.75
C GLU A 376 -34.19 6.86 -2.66
N SER A 377 -33.29 5.91 -2.39
CA SER A 377 -32.19 6.13 -1.42
C SER A 377 -31.30 7.31 -1.82
N LEU A 378 -30.90 7.36 -3.09
CA LEU A 378 -30.09 8.45 -3.63
C LEU A 378 -30.86 9.78 -3.64
N LYS A 379 -32.11 9.78 -4.08
CA LYS A 379 -32.95 10.99 -4.17
C LYS A 379 -33.19 11.59 -2.79
N ASP A 380 -33.45 10.78 -1.78
CA ASP A 380 -33.66 11.23 -0.40
C ASP A 380 -32.40 11.86 0.19
N ALA A 381 -31.24 11.25 -0.06
CA ALA A 381 -29.94 11.81 0.36
C ALA A 381 -29.60 13.12 -0.36
N LEU A 382 -30.11 13.33 -1.57
CA LEU A 382 -29.87 14.52 -2.40
C LEU A 382 -30.88 15.66 -2.17
N ARG A 383 -31.88 15.49 -1.29
CA ARG A 383 -32.85 16.56 -0.99
C ARG A 383 -32.15 17.81 -0.45
N GLY A 384 -32.37 18.94 -1.12
CA GLY A 384 -31.78 20.23 -0.76
C GLY A 384 -30.30 20.38 -1.13
N VAL A 385 -29.74 19.48 -1.94
CA VAL A 385 -28.38 19.58 -2.47
C VAL A 385 -28.39 20.39 -3.78
N ASP A 386 -27.59 21.45 -3.86
CA ASP A 386 -27.49 22.28 -5.06
C ASP A 386 -26.57 21.70 -6.16
N ALA A 387 -25.52 20.98 -5.76
CA ALA A 387 -24.54 20.42 -6.68
C ALA A 387 -24.02 19.05 -6.23
N VAL A 388 -23.79 18.16 -7.19
CA VAL A 388 -23.17 16.85 -6.97
C VAL A 388 -21.82 16.80 -7.68
N VAL A 389 -20.78 16.39 -6.94
CA VAL A 389 -19.47 16.02 -7.48
C VAL A 389 -19.30 14.52 -7.35
N CYS A 390 -19.30 13.82 -8.48
CA CYS A 390 -19.18 12.36 -8.51
C CYS A 390 -17.70 11.96 -8.59
N ILE A 391 -17.24 11.14 -7.64
CA ILE A 391 -15.86 10.61 -7.60
C ILE A 391 -15.89 9.07 -7.59
N LEU A 392 -16.87 8.47 -8.28
CA LEU A 392 -16.98 7.01 -8.37
C LEU A 392 -16.03 6.48 -9.46
N GLY A 393 -14.95 5.81 -9.07
CA GLY A 393 -13.88 5.37 -10.00
C GLY A 393 -13.82 3.88 -10.34
N LYS A 394 -14.49 2.99 -9.59
CA LYS A 394 -14.45 1.54 -9.83
C LYS A 394 -15.39 1.12 -10.98
N SER A 395 -15.12 0.01 -11.65
CA SER A 395 -15.90 -0.46 -12.81
C SER A 395 -17.42 -0.56 -12.55
N THR A 396 -17.84 -0.95 -11.35
CA THR A 396 -19.24 -0.91 -10.91
C THR A 396 -19.71 0.50 -10.52
N GLY A 397 -18.83 1.29 -9.91
CA GLY A 397 -19.08 2.68 -9.51
C GLY A 397 -19.41 3.61 -10.68
N ILE A 398 -18.74 3.43 -11.82
CA ILE A 398 -19.01 4.25 -13.02
C ILE A 398 -20.43 3.99 -13.55
N GLN A 399 -20.93 2.76 -13.48
CA GLN A 399 -22.31 2.44 -13.86
C GLN A 399 -23.34 3.03 -12.89
N HIS A 400 -23.00 3.19 -11.61
CA HIS A 400 -23.90 3.81 -10.64
C HIS A 400 -24.17 5.30 -10.91
N GLN A 401 -23.39 5.95 -11.78
CA GLN A 401 -23.62 7.34 -12.18
C GLN A 401 -24.99 7.54 -12.85
N PHE A 402 -25.49 6.58 -13.63
CA PHE A 402 -26.81 6.71 -14.28
C PHE A 402 -27.92 6.93 -13.26
N ASN A 403 -27.95 6.07 -12.22
CA ASN A 403 -28.90 6.19 -11.11
C ASN A 403 -28.72 7.50 -10.32
N LEU A 404 -27.46 7.90 -10.10
CA LEU A 404 -27.15 9.12 -9.38
C LEU A 404 -27.58 10.37 -10.14
N ILE A 405 -27.44 10.38 -11.47
CA ILE A 405 -27.93 11.46 -12.35
C ILE A 405 -29.46 11.54 -12.28
N ASP A 406 -30.15 10.41 -12.36
CA ASP A 406 -31.62 10.39 -12.26
C ASP A 406 -32.11 10.88 -10.91
N ALA A 407 -31.49 10.41 -9.83
CA ALA A 407 -31.82 10.83 -8.47
C ALA A 407 -31.53 12.32 -8.25
N ALA A 408 -30.41 12.83 -8.78
CA ALA A 408 -30.07 14.25 -8.71
C ALA A 408 -31.10 15.12 -9.44
N ALA A 409 -31.49 14.74 -10.66
CA ALA A 409 -32.52 15.44 -11.40
C ALA A 409 -33.88 15.42 -10.67
N ALA A 410 -34.28 14.27 -10.13
CA ALA A 410 -35.53 14.12 -9.39
C ALA A 410 -35.54 14.88 -8.04
N ALA A 411 -34.37 15.05 -7.41
CA ALA A 411 -34.21 15.82 -6.17
C ALA A 411 -34.10 17.34 -6.40
N GLY A 412 -34.05 17.80 -7.65
CA GLY A 412 -33.92 19.22 -8.00
C GLY A 412 -32.49 19.77 -7.87
N VAL A 413 -31.47 18.91 -7.98
CA VAL A 413 -30.05 19.34 -8.01
C VAL A 413 -29.83 20.25 -9.22
N LYS A 414 -29.06 21.32 -9.05
CA LYS A 414 -28.82 22.33 -10.09
C LYS A 414 -27.59 22.03 -10.95
N ARG A 415 -26.55 21.42 -10.39
CA ARG A 415 -25.28 21.12 -11.07
C ARG A 415 -24.80 19.70 -10.80
N PHE A 416 -24.34 19.00 -11.85
CA PHE A 416 -23.72 17.68 -11.75
C PHE A 416 -22.33 17.69 -12.39
N LEU A 417 -21.31 17.27 -11.65
CA LEU A 417 -19.99 16.96 -12.17
C LEU A 417 -19.86 15.43 -12.15
N PRO A 418 -19.85 14.76 -13.32
CA PRO A 418 -19.62 13.32 -13.37
C PRO A 418 -18.17 12.97 -12.99
N SER A 419 -17.90 11.68 -12.79
CA SER A 419 -16.57 11.11 -12.50
C SER A 419 -15.68 11.11 -13.74
N GLU A 420 -15.52 12.30 -14.32
CA GLU A 420 -14.73 12.57 -15.52
C GLU A 420 -13.49 13.37 -15.11
N PHE A 421 -12.44 12.64 -14.70
CA PHE A 421 -11.12 13.17 -14.36
C PHE A 421 -10.07 12.39 -15.16
N GLY A 422 -9.97 12.67 -16.45
CA GLY A 422 -9.13 11.92 -17.38
C GLY A 422 -9.04 12.55 -18.76
N ALA A 423 -9.02 11.70 -19.79
CA ALA A 423 -8.93 12.10 -21.19
C ALA A 423 -10.11 12.97 -21.65
N ASP A 424 -9.87 13.82 -22.65
CA ASP A 424 -10.89 14.66 -23.27
C ASP A 424 -11.79 13.84 -24.20
N LEU A 425 -12.99 13.51 -23.71
CA LEU A 425 -13.95 12.72 -24.46
C LEU A 425 -14.70 13.52 -25.54
N GLN A 426 -14.49 14.84 -25.65
CA GLN A 426 -14.98 15.60 -26.80
C GLN A 426 -14.10 15.44 -28.04
N ASN A 427 -12.92 14.81 -27.90
CA ASN A 427 -12.15 14.39 -29.05
C ASN A 427 -12.82 13.20 -29.75
N SER A 428 -13.07 13.35 -31.06
CA SER A 428 -13.84 12.39 -31.86
C SER A 428 -13.17 11.02 -32.03
N GLU A 429 -11.88 10.89 -31.76
CA GLU A 429 -11.16 9.61 -31.80
C GLU A 429 -11.02 9.01 -30.40
N ILE A 430 -10.66 9.81 -29.39
CA ILE A 430 -10.55 9.34 -27.99
C ILE A 430 -11.89 8.77 -27.51
N SER A 431 -13.00 9.42 -27.85
CA SER A 431 -14.36 8.94 -27.53
C SER A 431 -14.70 7.58 -28.15
N THR A 432 -13.94 7.09 -29.13
CA THR A 432 -14.12 5.75 -29.71
C THR A 432 -13.34 4.67 -28.97
N PHE A 433 -12.47 5.04 -28.02
CA PHE A 433 -11.65 4.08 -27.29
C PHE A 433 -12.55 3.16 -26.44
N PRO A 434 -12.43 1.82 -26.58
CA PRO A 434 -13.26 0.85 -25.87
C PRO A 434 -13.30 1.06 -24.35
N THR A 435 -12.18 1.50 -23.76
CA THR A 435 -12.04 1.72 -22.32
C THR A 435 -12.75 2.97 -21.80
N TYR A 436 -13.22 3.85 -22.70
CA TYR A 436 -13.94 5.08 -22.35
C TYR A 436 -15.43 5.03 -22.70
N GLN A 437 -15.92 3.96 -23.32
CA GLN A 437 -17.31 3.89 -23.81
C GLN A 437 -18.36 4.12 -22.72
N ILE A 438 -18.14 3.59 -21.52
CA ILE A 438 -19.08 3.80 -20.41
C ILE A 438 -19.14 5.28 -19.99
N LYS A 439 -18.02 6.00 -20.06
CA LYS A 439 -17.93 7.43 -19.73
C LYS A 439 -18.62 8.28 -20.79
N VAL A 440 -18.42 7.94 -22.06
CA VAL A 440 -19.16 8.55 -23.19
C VAL A 440 -20.67 8.37 -23.03
N GLN A 441 -21.12 7.17 -22.61
CA GLN A 441 -22.53 6.91 -22.32
C GLN A 441 -23.05 7.75 -21.15
N VAL A 442 -22.25 7.92 -20.08
CA VAL A 442 -22.59 8.78 -18.94
C VAL A 442 -22.73 10.24 -19.37
N GLU A 443 -21.80 10.77 -20.16
CA GLU A 443 -21.90 12.14 -20.69
C GLU A 443 -23.18 12.33 -21.51
N ALA A 444 -23.42 11.48 -22.51
CA ALA A 444 -24.61 11.55 -23.35
C ALA A 444 -25.92 11.43 -22.53
N TYR A 445 -25.93 10.58 -21.51
CA TYR A 445 -27.07 10.45 -20.59
C TYR A 445 -27.30 11.71 -19.77
N LEU A 446 -26.23 12.30 -19.23
CA LEU A 446 -26.28 13.53 -18.45
C LEU A 446 -26.77 14.71 -19.31
N GLU A 447 -26.32 14.83 -20.56
CA GLU A 447 -26.79 15.89 -21.46
C GLU A 447 -28.27 15.74 -21.79
N LYS A 448 -28.74 14.50 -22.02
CA LYS A 448 -30.15 14.23 -22.22
C LYS A 448 -30.97 14.67 -20.99
N LYS A 449 -30.54 14.27 -19.80
CA LYS A 449 -31.21 14.64 -18.54
C LYS A 449 -31.19 16.14 -18.25
N ALA A 450 -30.11 16.82 -18.61
CA ALA A 450 -29.99 18.26 -18.50
C ALA A 450 -31.04 18.99 -19.36
N ARG A 451 -31.27 18.54 -20.60
CA ARG A 451 -32.31 19.10 -21.49
C ARG A 451 -33.74 18.85 -20.97
N GLU A 452 -33.96 17.76 -20.24
CA GLU A 452 -35.29 17.35 -19.76
C GLU A 452 -35.68 17.97 -18.42
N THR A 453 -34.73 18.32 -17.55
CA THR A 453 -35.01 18.62 -16.13
C THR A 453 -34.48 19.96 -15.62
N GLY A 454 -33.63 20.66 -16.39
CA GLY A 454 -32.97 21.89 -15.95
C GLY A 454 -31.68 21.67 -15.13
N LEU A 455 -31.30 20.40 -14.90
CA LEU A 455 -29.98 20.03 -14.39
C LEU A 455 -28.89 20.59 -15.31
N THR A 456 -27.85 21.21 -14.75
CA THR A 456 -26.66 21.63 -15.52
C THR A 456 -25.48 20.73 -15.25
N TYR A 457 -24.49 20.71 -16.14
CA TYR A 457 -23.31 19.85 -15.99
C TYR A 457 -21.99 20.56 -16.28
N THR A 458 -20.89 19.97 -15.81
CA THR A 458 -19.53 20.31 -16.24
C THR A 458 -18.68 19.05 -16.30
N TYR A 459 -18.01 18.81 -17.43
CA TYR A 459 -16.97 17.78 -17.54
C TYR A 459 -15.62 18.40 -17.20
N LEU A 460 -14.82 17.76 -16.35
CA LEU A 460 -13.52 18.30 -15.92
C LEU A 460 -12.37 17.43 -16.43
N TYR A 461 -11.96 17.61 -17.68
CA TYR A 461 -10.88 16.82 -18.24
C TYR A 461 -9.52 17.28 -17.71
N THR A 462 -8.72 16.33 -17.25
CA THR A 462 -7.45 16.59 -16.54
C THR A 462 -6.25 16.01 -17.27
N SER A 463 -6.47 15.34 -18.42
CA SER A 463 -5.50 14.39 -18.95
C SER A 463 -5.15 13.32 -17.90
N LEU A 464 -3.98 12.68 -18.02
CA LEU A 464 -3.41 11.84 -16.97
C LEU A 464 -3.21 12.64 -15.67
N LEU A 465 -3.59 12.06 -14.53
CA LEU A 465 -3.24 12.62 -13.22
C LEU A 465 -1.74 12.43 -12.95
N LEU A 466 -1.01 13.52 -12.73
CA LEU A 466 0.46 13.51 -12.66
C LEU A 466 0.96 12.62 -11.53
N ASP A 467 0.38 12.77 -10.34
CA ASP A 467 0.77 12.01 -9.15
C ASP A 467 0.56 10.51 -9.33
N VAL A 468 -0.52 10.12 -10.01
CA VAL A 468 -0.83 8.71 -10.33
C VAL A 468 0.14 8.19 -11.38
N GLY A 469 0.39 8.97 -12.44
CA GLY A 469 1.33 8.60 -13.49
C GLY A 469 2.75 8.39 -12.98
N LEU A 470 3.23 9.28 -12.10
CA LEU A 470 4.55 9.15 -11.47
C LEU A 470 4.61 7.96 -10.50
N SER A 471 3.54 7.68 -9.75
CA SER A 471 3.50 6.56 -8.80
C SER A 471 3.49 5.20 -9.51
N LEU A 472 2.85 5.12 -10.67
CA LEU A 472 2.77 3.91 -11.50
C LEU A 472 3.94 3.77 -12.48
N ASN A 473 4.95 4.66 -12.42
CA ASN A 473 6.04 4.74 -13.38
C ASN A 473 5.55 4.79 -14.85
N ALA A 474 4.41 5.44 -15.10
CA ALA A 474 3.70 5.34 -16.37
C ALA A 474 4.50 5.90 -17.56
N PHE A 475 5.35 6.90 -17.32
CA PHE A 475 6.18 7.54 -18.35
C PHE A 475 7.65 7.74 -17.92
N MET A 476 7.96 7.49 -16.66
CA MET A 476 9.30 7.59 -16.09
C MET A 476 9.40 6.64 -14.90
N ASP A 477 10.49 5.89 -14.84
CA ASP A 477 10.79 4.96 -13.76
C ASP A 477 12.11 5.36 -13.11
N PHE A 478 12.03 5.85 -11.88
CA PHE A 478 13.19 6.30 -11.10
C PHE A 478 14.04 5.14 -10.59
N SER A 479 13.45 3.96 -10.41
CA SER A 479 14.17 2.76 -9.93
C SER A 479 15.09 2.21 -11.01
N THR A 480 14.59 2.14 -12.24
CA THR A 480 15.34 1.68 -13.42
C THR A 480 16.04 2.82 -14.16
N ARG A 481 15.78 4.08 -13.78
CA ARG A 481 16.32 5.31 -14.39
C ARG A 481 16.01 5.37 -15.88
N THR A 482 14.75 5.10 -16.22
CA THR A 482 14.28 5.10 -17.60
C THR A 482 13.17 6.13 -17.82
N VAL A 483 13.15 6.72 -19.02
CA VAL A 483 12.07 7.60 -19.49
C VAL A 483 11.47 7.02 -20.75
N SER A 484 10.15 6.86 -20.77
CA SER A 484 9.43 6.37 -21.94
C SER A 484 9.27 7.49 -22.97
N PHE A 485 9.82 7.28 -24.16
CA PHE A 485 9.67 8.18 -25.30
C PHE A 485 8.51 7.68 -26.15
N PHE A 486 7.31 8.10 -25.77
CA PHE A 486 6.09 7.83 -26.53
C PHE A 486 6.11 8.57 -27.86
N ASP A 487 5.98 7.83 -28.96
CA ASP A 487 5.81 8.33 -30.33
C ASP A 487 6.80 9.45 -30.73
N GLY A 488 8.05 9.38 -30.23
CA GLY A 488 9.16 10.26 -30.64
C GLY A 488 9.73 11.17 -29.56
N GLY A 489 9.10 11.30 -28.38
CA GLY A 489 9.69 12.00 -27.22
C GLY A 489 9.86 13.53 -27.34
N ASP A 490 9.55 14.10 -28.50
CA ASP A 490 9.66 15.54 -28.80
C ASP A 490 8.32 16.29 -28.66
N THR A 491 7.23 15.56 -28.49
CA THR A 491 5.89 16.11 -28.25
C THR A 491 5.72 16.45 -26.77
N LYS A 492 5.22 17.66 -26.47
CA LYS A 492 4.81 18.02 -25.11
C LYS A 492 3.57 17.22 -24.72
N PHE A 493 3.61 16.54 -23.59
CA PHE A 493 2.42 15.98 -22.97
C PHE A 493 1.94 16.87 -21.84
N TYR A 494 0.65 16.77 -21.55
CA TYR A 494 -0.02 17.56 -20.52
C TYR A 494 -0.55 16.65 -19.44
N SER A 495 -0.43 17.08 -18.19
CA SER A 495 -0.89 16.35 -17.02
C SER A 495 -1.36 17.31 -15.93
N THR A 496 -2.13 16.79 -14.97
CA THR A 496 -2.65 17.60 -13.87
C THR A 496 -2.38 16.94 -12.53
N ARG A 497 -1.84 17.69 -11.58
CA ARG A 497 -1.72 17.23 -10.19
C ARG A 497 -3.08 17.12 -9.51
N ILE A 498 -3.27 16.12 -8.64
CA ILE A 498 -4.51 15.94 -7.85
C ILE A 498 -4.85 17.21 -7.07
N ARG A 499 -3.85 17.88 -6.47
CA ARG A 499 -4.05 19.15 -5.75
C ARG A 499 -4.70 20.24 -6.63
N THR A 500 -4.39 20.24 -7.92
CA THR A 500 -4.90 21.20 -8.89
C THR A 500 -6.31 20.83 -9.33
N VAL A 501 -6.58 19.54 -9.52
CA VAL A 501 -7.95 19.04 -9.73
C VAL A 501 -8.85 19.44 -8.55
N SER A 502 -8.38 19.28 -7.31
CA SER A 502 -9.12 19.68 -6.10
C SER A 502 -9.47 21.17 -6.10
N LYS A 503 -8.52 22.05 -6.47
CA LYS A 503 -8.77 23.49 -6.65
C LYS A 503 -9.76 23.76 -7.80
N ALA A 504 -9.64 23.03 -8.89
CA ALA A 504 -10.49 23.17 -10.06
C ALA A 504 -11.95 22.81 -9.74
N VAL A 505 -12.20 21.76 -8.95
CA VAL A 505 -13.55 21.42 -8.48
C VAL A 505 -14.19 22.59 -7.72
N VAL A 506 -13.46 23.19 -6.77
CA VAL A 506 -13.92 24.37 -6.02
C VAL A 506 -14.21 25.55 -6.96
N ALA A 507 -13.34 25.78 -7.94
CA ALA A 507 -13.49 26.85 -8.93
C ALA A 507 -14.69 26.61 -9.85
N VAL A 508 -14.91 25.38 -10.33
CA VAL A 508 -16.05 25.00 -11.18
C VAL A 508 -17.37 25.23 -10.45
N LEU A 509 -17.44 24.83 -9.18
CA LEU A 509 -18.62 25.06 -8.33
C LEU A 509 -18.85 26.56 -8.07
N SER A 510 -17.77 27.32 -7.84
CA SER A 510 -17.85 28.77 -7.56
C SER A 510 -18.18 29.59 -8.80
N LYS A 511 -17.70 29.20 -9.98
CA LYS A 511 -17.85 29.93 -11.25
C LYS A 511 -18.98 29.35 -12.10
N TYR A 512 -20.14 29.14 -11.47
CA TYR A 512 -21.30 28.44 -12.04
C TYR A 512 -21.62 28.86 -13.49
N ASN A 513 -21.74 30.16 -13.77
CA ASN A 513 -22.11 30.64 -15.10
C ASN A 513 -21.03 30.43 -16.16
N ALA A 514 -19.76 30.47 -15.78
CA ALA A 514 -18.65 30.31 -16.71
C ALA A 514 -18.44 28.83 -17.10
N THR A 515 -18.88 27.90 -16.26
CA THR A 515 -18.63 26.46 -16.42
C THR A 515 -19.89 25.64 -16.74
N LYS A 516 -21.08 26.26 -16.78
CA LYS A 516 -22.34 25.55 -17.04
C LYS A 516 -22.39 24.94 -18.43
N ASN A 517 -22.84 23.69 -18.50
CA ASN A 517 -23.16 22.93 -19.72
C ASN A 517 -22.02 22.91 -20.74
N ARG A 518 -20.80 22.69 -20.26
CA ARG A 518 -19.61 22.56 -21.11
C ARG A 518 -18.55 21.70 -20.45
N ALA A 519 -17.64 21.21 -21.27
CA ALA A 519 -16.35 20.71 -20.80
C ALA A 519 -15.45 21.86 -20.37
N VAL A 520 -14.60 21.57 -19.39
CA VAL A 520 -13.52 22.42 -18.89
C VAL A 520 -12.26 21.55 -18.86
N ARG A 521 -11.22 21.99 -19.56
CA ARG A 521 -9.92 21.30 -19.65
C ARG A 521 -8.94 21.97 -18.72
N ILE A 522 -8.18 21.20 -17.96
CA ILE A 522 -7.14 21.74 -17.08
C ILE A 522 -5.85 20.96 -17.22
N GLN A 523 -4.76 21.65 -16.97
CA GLN A 523 -3.42 21.09 -16.84
C GLN A 523 -2.58 22.05 -16.01
N ASP A 524 -1.63 21.53 -15.26
CA ASP A 524 -0.63 22.37 -14.59
C ASP A 524 0.80 21.88 -14.78
N PHE A 525 0.97 20.93 -15.69
CA PHE A 525 2.24 20.33 -16.03
C PHE A 525 2.29 20.09 -17.54
N SER A 526 3.31 20.65 -18.18
CA SER A 526 3.58 20.43 -19.60
C SER A 526 5.09 20.34 -19.87
N ILE A 527 5.53 19.23 -20.49
CA ILE A 527 6.94 19.01 -20.84
C ILE A 527 7.06 17.96 -21.95
N THR A 528 8.14 18.00 -22.72
CA THR A 528 8.48 16.87 -23.62
C THR A 528 9.20 15.77 -22.84
N PRO A 529 9.04 14.48 -23.18
CA PRO A 529 9.83 13.40 -22.59
C PRO A 529 11.34 13.63 -22.67
N ARG A 530 11.83 14.27 -23.76
CA ARG A 530 13.25 14.63 -23.90
C ARG A 530 13.69 15.70 -22.90
N GLN A 531 12.95 16.80 -22.79
CA GLN A 531 13.25 17.83 -21.79
C GLN A 531 13.16 17.28 -20.37
N LEU A 532 12.22 16.39 -20.12
CA LEU A 532 12.07 15.72 -18.84
C LEU A 532 13.29 14.84 -18.52
N LEU A 533 13.79 14.08 -19.51
CA LEU A 533 15.04 13.31 -19.39
C LEU A 533 16.25 14.23 -19.11
N GLU A 534 16.41 15.30 -19.88
CA GLU A 534 17.49 16.29 -19.68
C GLU A 534 17.44 16.90 -18.29
N LEU A 535 16.24 17.25 -17.82
CA LEU A 535 16.00 17.81 -16.51
C LEU A 535 16.39 16.82 -15.40
N VAL A 536 15.96 15.55 -15.47
CA VAL A 536 16.36 14.56 -14.43
C VAL A 536 17.84 14.22 -14.50
N GLN A 537 18.45 14.16 -15.68
CA GLN A 537 19.90 13.98 -15.82
C GLN A 537 20.69 15.15 -15.19
N SER A 538 20.14 16.37 -15.23
CA SER A 538 20.75 17.52 -14.58
C SER A 538 20.69 17.43 -13.04
N LEU A 539 19.68 16.74 -12.50
CA LEU A 539 19.45 16.54 -11.07
C LEU A 539 20.17 15.29 -10.52
N ASP A 540 20.20 14.20 -11.28
CA ASP A 540 20.81 12.91 -10.92
C ASP A 540 22.11 12.68 -11.69
N LYS A 541 23.15 13.42 -11.31
CA LYS A 541 24.46 13.37 -11.99
C LYS A 541 25.25 12.09 -11.71
N GLU A 542 24.83 11.31 -10.71
CA GLU A 542 25.55 10.12 -10.26
C GLU A 542 25.17 8.86 -11.05
N HIS A 543 24.06 8.90 -11.79
CA HIS A 543 23.55 7.73 -12.48
C HIS A 543 23.24 7.98 -13.96
N ALA A 544 23.38 6.94 -14.76
CA ALA A 544 23.00 6.96 -16.16
C ALA A 544 21.48 6.79 -16.29
N TRP A 545 20.86 7.70 -17.04
CA TRP A 545 19.45 7.62 -17.42
C TRP A 545 19.31 7.20 -18.88
N ALA A 546 18.39 6.28 -19.15
CA ALA A 546 18.10 5.78 -20.48
C ALA A 546 16.70 6.18 -20.96
N SER A 547 16.50 6.18 -22.27
CA SER A 547 15.17 6.34 -22.88
C SER A 547 14.69 5.03 -23.49
N THR A 548 13.43 4.69 -23.31
CA THR A 548 12.79 3.53 -23.94
C THR A 548 11.78 4.00 -24.99
N PRO A 549 11.91 3.63 -26.27
CA PRO A 549 10.92 4.00 -27.28
C PRO A 549 9.61 3.25 -27.02
N VAL A 550 8.49 3.96 -27.06
CA VAL A 550 7.15 3.39 -26.90
C VAL A 550 6.26 3.82 -28.05
N ASP A 551 5.72 2.85 -28.77
CA ASP A 551 4.74 3.08 -29.84
C ASP A 551 3.33 2.92 -29.26
N THR A 552 2.61 4.04 -29.11
CA THR A 552 1.28 4.01 -28.50
C THR A 552 0.23 3.36 -29.41
N GLU A 553 0.45 3.33 -30.72
CA GLU A 553 -0.42 2.62 -31.67
C GLU A 553 -0.32 1.13 -31.47
N LYS A 554 0.91 0.62 -31.40
CA LYS A 554 1.16 -0.79 -31.11
C LYS A 554 0.62 -1.20 -29.75
N LEU A 555 0.80 -0.38 -28.71
CA LEU A 555 0.20 -0.63 -27.38
C LEU A 555 -1.32 -0.80 -27.47
N VAL A 556 -1.99 0.07 -28.22
CA VAL A 556 -3.44 0.00 -28.42
C VAL A 556 -3.85 -1.20 -29.27
N GLU A 557 -3.07 -1.59 -30.29
CA GLU A 557 -3.33 -2.81 -31.07
C GLU A 557 -3.25 -4.08 -30.21
N GLU A 558 -2.25 -4.16 -29.32
CA GLU A 558 -2.13 -5.25 -28.36
C GLU A 558 -3.30 -5.25 -27.36
N ALA A 559 -3.67 -4.08 -26.84
CA ALA A 559 -4.83 -3.93 -25.98
C ALA A 559 -6.15 -4.34 -26.66
N LYS A 560 -6.32 -4.05 -27.96
CA LYS A 560 -7.48 -4.52 -28.75
C LYS A 560 -7.56 -6.04 -28.79
N LYS A 561 -6.43 -6.72 -29.00
CA LYS A 561 -6.36 -8.19 -29.01
C LYS A 561 -6.76 -8.75 -27.64
N GLU A 562 -6.28 -8.17 -26.54
CA GLU A 562 -6.66 -8.58 -25.19
C GLU A 562 -8.16 -8.35 -24.91
N LEU A 563 -8.69 -7.18 -25.27
CA LEU A 563 -10.10 -6.84 -25.07
C LEU A 563 -11.05 -7.73 -25.90
N ALA A 564 -10.65 -8.13 -27.11
CA ALA A 564 -11.43 -9.04 -27.96
C ALA A 564 -11.63 -10.43 -27.32
N LEU A 565 -10.78 -10.82 -26.36
CA LEU A 565 -10.93 -12.03 -25.57
C LEU A 565 -11.88 -11.86 -24.36
N GLY A 566 -12.61 -10.74 -24.29
CA GLY A 566 -13.55 -10.43 -23.21
C GLY A 566 -12.88 -9.96 -21.90
N LYS A 567 -11.58 -9.65 -21.93
CA LYS A 567 -10.81 -9.27 -20.74
C LYS A 567 -10.65 -7.75 -20.66
N PHE A 568 -11.39 -7.09 -19.77
CA PHE A 568 -11.00 -5.74 -19.33
C PHE A 568 -9.79 -5.88 -18.40
N SER A 569 -8.63 -5.33 -18.78
CA SER A 569 -7.40 -5.36 -17.99
C SER A 569 -6.91 -3.94 -17.67
N PRO A 570 -6.30 -3.70 -16.50
CA PRO A 570 -5.62 -2.44 -16.20
C PRO A 570 -4.58 -2.06 -17.25
N LYS A 571 -3.91 -3.06 -17.85
CA LYS A 571 -2.97 -2.90 -18.95
C LYS A 571 -3.63 -2.33 -20.21
N ALA A 572 -4.81 -2.83 -20.58
CA ALA A 572 -5.56 -2.29 -21.72
C ALA A 572 -5.98 -0.84 -21.46
N PHE A 573 -6.46 -0.51 -20.25
CA PHE A 573 -6.75 0.87 -19.87
C PHE A 573 -5.51 1.77 -19.97
N ALA A 574 -4.37 1.34 -19.44
CA ALA A 574 -3.12 2.08 -19.49
C ALA A 574 -2.65 2.34 -20.93
N ALA A 575 -2.81 1.38 -21.84
CA ALA A 575 -2.47 1.54 -23.25
C ALA A 575 -3.28 2.66 -23.92
N TYR A 576 -4.60 2.66 -23.76
CA TYR A 576 -5.46 3.71 -24.31
C TYR A 576 -5.24 5.06 -23.64
N ALA A 577 -5.01 5.10 -22.32
CA ALA A 577 -4.68 6.31 -21.60
C ALA A 577 -3.34 6.90 -22.05
N SER A 578 -2.34 6.05 -22.29
CA SER A 578 -1.04 6.46 -22.84
C SER A 578 -1.20 7.04 -24.23
N ARG A 579 -1.95 6.37 -25.12
CA ARG A 579 -2.24 6.92 -26.45
C ARG A 579 -2.94 8.28 -26.36
N ALA A 580 -3.99 8.39 -25.56
CA ALA A 580 -4.73 9.65 -25.39
C ALA A 580 -3.88 10.81 -24.83
N THR A 581 -2.86 10.50 -24.02
CA THR A 581 -2.04 11.49 -23.33
C THR A 581 -0.80 11.89 -24.12
N PHE A 582 -0.11 10.92 -24.72
CA PHE A 582 1.24 11.10 -25.26
C PHE A 582 1.31 11.12 -26.78
N ALA A 583 0.32 10.55 -27.49
CA ALA A 583 0.40 10.52 -28.95
C ALA A 583 0.34 11.95 -29.52
N PRO A 584 1.26 12.34 -30.43
CA PRO A 584 1.34 13.70 -30.98
C PRO A 584 0.00 14.24 -31.46
N ARG A 585 -0.78 13.40 -32.13
CA ARG A 585 -2.11 13.76 -32.64
C ARG A 585 -3.11 14.24 -31.58
N PHE A 586 -2.98 13.82 -30.32
CA PHE A 586 -3.88 14.20 -29.22
C PHE A 586 -3.23 15.19 -28.25
N ALA A 587 -1.92 15.06 -28.05
CA ALA A 587 -1.17 15.94 -27.18
C ALA A 587 -0.97 17.32 -27.83
N GLU A 588 -0.64 17.38 -29.13
CA GLU A 588 -0.46 18.65 -29.83
C GLU A 588 -1.76 19.44 -29.89
N GLY A 589 -1.72 20.69 -29.43
CA GLY A 589 -2.87 21.57 -29.48
C GLY A 589 -3.91 21.34 -28.39
N TYR A 590 -3.57 20.62 -27.31
CA TYR A 590 -4.40 20.60 -26.10
C TYR A 590 -4.62 22.03 -25.58
N LYS A 591 -5.87 22.50 -25.58
CA LYS A 591 -6.26 23.82 -25.10
C LYS A 591 -6.94 23.69 -23.75
N ASP A 592 -6.32 24.23 -22.72
CA ASP A 592 -6.93 24.31 -21.40
C ASP A 592 -7.86 25.53 -21.25
N ASP A 593 -8.62 25.49 -20.17
CA ASP A 593 -9.48 26.55 -19.66
C ASP A 593 -8.92 27.09 -18.32
N ASN A 594 -7.59 27.04 -18.11
CA ASN A 594 -6.96 27.37 -16.83
C ASN A 594 -7.29 28.78 -16.35
N GLU A 595 -7.30 29.77 -17.26
CA GLU A 595 -7.67 31.15 -16.95
C GLU A 595 -9.09 31.26 -16.38
N VAL A 596 -10.04 30.48 -16.92
CA VAL A 596 -11.42 30.44 -16.45
C VAL A 596 -11.47 29.98 -15.00
N LEU A 597 -10.58 29.10 -14.57
CA LEU A 597 -10.55 28.56 -13.20
C LEU A 597 -9.53 29.23 -12.27
N GLY A 598 -8.60 30.02 -12.81
CA GLY A 598 -7.49 30.60 -12.04
C GLY A 598 -6.42 29.56 -11.71
N ILE A 599 -6.16 28.64 -12.64
CA ILE A 599 -5.08 27.64 -12.54
C ILE A 599 -3.84 28.20 -13.23
N SER A 600 -2.67 27.87 -12.71
CA SER A 600 -1.38 28.26 -13.28
C SER A 600 -0.55 27.01 -13.51
N GLU A 601 0.18 26.99 -14.63
CA GLU A 601 1.17 25.96 -14.91
C GLU A 601 2.36 26.03 -13.95
N MET A 602 2.96 24.86 -13.72
CA MET A 602 4.24 24.78 -13.03
C MET A 602 5.33 25.49 -13.83
N THR A 603 6.15 26.24 -13.11
CA THR A 603 7.44 26.71 -13.62
C THR A 603 8.42 25.54 -13.80
N GLU A 604 9.45 25.73 -14.62
CA GLU A 604 10.50 24.72 -14.79
C GLU A 604 11.16 24.37 -13.45
N GLU A 605 11.35 25.35 -12.56
CA GLU A 605 11.89 25.19 -11.21
C GLU A 605 10.96 24.35 -10.31
N GLU A 606 9.65 24.52 -10.40
CA GLU A 606 8.70 23.65 -9.70
C GLU A 606 8.72 22.21 -10.25
N ILE A 607 8.94 22.04 -11.55
CA ILE A 607 9.11 20.71 -12.15
C ILE A 607 10.42 20.08 -11.66
N LYS A 608 11.52 20.86 -11.59
CA LYS A 608 12.80 20.42 -11.03
C LYS A 608 12.65 19.96 -9.59
N GLU A 609 12.00 20.74 -8.74
CA GLU A 609 11.79 20.35 -7.34
C GLU A 609 10.86 19.11 -7.23
N LEU A 610 9.83 19.01 -8.06
CA LEU A 610 9.00 17.79 -8.12
C LEU A 610 9.84 16.56 -8.50
N MET A 611 10.67 16.64 -9.54
CA MET A 611 11.49 15.52 -9.99
C MET A 611 12.61 15.19 -9.00
N LYS A 612 13.22 16.21 -8.39
CA LYS A 612 14.22 16.04 -7.33
C LYS A 612 13.64 15.31 -6.12
N GLY A 613 12.40 15.61 -5.75
CA GLY A 613 11.70 14.90 -4.69
C GLY A 613 11.54 13.41 -4.97
N ARG A 614 11.50 12.98 -6.25
CA ARG A 614 11.38 11.58 -6.68
C ARG A 614 12.71 10.85 -6.83
N LEU A 615 13.82 11.58 -6.80
CA LEU A 615 15.18 11.03 -6.85
C LEU A 615 15.75 10.70 -5.46
N GLN A 616 15.09 11.15 -4.39
CA GLN A 616 15.54 11.07 -2.98
C GLN A 616 14.75 10.02 -2.20
#